data_AF-G8WPA6-F1
#
_entry.id   AF-G8WPA6-F1
#
_cell.length_a   1.000
_cell.length_b   1.000
_cell.length_c   1.000
_cell.angle_alpha   90.00
_cell.angle_beta   90.00
_cell.angle_gamma   90.00
#
_symmetry.space_group_name_H-M   'P 1'
#
loop_
_entity.id
_entity.type
_entity.pdbx_description
1 polymer ?
#
loop_
_entity_poly.entity_id
_entity_poly.type
_entity_poly.pdbx_seq_one_letter_code
_entity_poly.pdbx_strand_id
1 'polypeptide(L)'
;MVQLAAVAAIPAAPGTLGEAGRTAWDRLWTAGQAWLSPTTDLDVLTRLCEAHDEREAMRDQVAADGYMVPGSMGQMRAHPLLSEIRAVESQITKYESLCGFTPTDRARLGYAEVRRASKLDELIARRQQRGSG
;
A
#
# COMPACT_ATOMS: atom_id res chain seq x y z
N MET A 1 -22.50 -9.33 23.69
CA MET A 1 -22.18 -9.96 22.39
C MET A 1 -21.09 -9.11 21.75
N VAL A 2 -19.86 -9.63 21.66
CA VAL A 2 -18.78 -8.97 20.91
C VAL A 2 -19.13 -9.14 19.44
N GLN A 3 -19.45 -8.04 18.76
CA GLN A 3 -19.71 -8.05 17.33
C GLN A 3 -18.36 -8.21 16.63
N LEU A 4 -18.07 -9.42 16.13
CA LEU A 4 -16.94 -9.62 15.22
C LEU A 4 -17.19 -8.69 14.03
N ALA A 5 -16.31 -7.72 13.79
CA ALA A 5 -16.36 -6.92 12.58
C ALA A 5 -16.34 -7.90 11.40
N ALA A 6 -17.35 -7.82 10.52
CA ALA A 6 -17.38 -8.63 9.31
C ALA A 6 -16.07 -8.40 8.57
N VAL A 7 -15.30 -9.47 8.31
CA VAL A 7 -14.11 -9.40 7.46
C VAL A 7 -14.58 -8.78 6.15
N ALA A 8 -14.14 -7.56 5.86
CA ALA A 8 -14.50 -6.90 4.62
C ALA A 8 -14.00 -7.78 3.48
N ALA A 9 -14.90 -8.21 2.60
CA ALA A 9 -14.52 -9.04 1.47
C ALA A 9 -13.45 -8.31 0.65
N ILE A 10 -12.37 -9.02 0.31
CA ILE A 10 -11.31 -8.47 -0.54
C ILE A 10 -11.96 -8.04 -1.87
N PRO A 11 -11.78 -6.78 -2.31
CA PRO A 11 -12.33 -6.32 -3.57
C PRO A 11 -11.69 -7.06 -4.74
N ALA A 12 -12.47 -7.28 -5.81
CA ALA A 12 -11.95 -7.86 -7.04
C ALA A 12 -10.89 -6.95 -7.65
N ALA A 13 -9.78 -7.53 -8.10
CA ALA A 13 -8.72 -6.79 -8.78
C ALA A 13 -9.25 -6.16 -10.09
N PRO A 14 -8.88 -4.90 -10.40
CA PRO A 14 -9.18 -4.29 -11.69
C PRO A 14 -8.67 -5.14 -12.84
N GLY A 15 -9.49 -5.34 -13.87
CA GLY A 15 -9.13 -6.14 -15.05
C GLY A 15 -7.99 -5.56 -15.89
N THR A 16 -7.63 -4.30 -15.65
CA THR A 16 -6.52 -3.59 -16.30
C THR A 16 -5.16 -3.94 -15.72
N LEU A 17 -5.10 -4.52 -14.53
CA LEU A 17 -3.81 -4.89 -13.91
C LEU A 17 -3.12 -5.99 -14.71
N GLY A 18 -1.79 -5.96 -14.73
CA GLY A 18 -0.93 -7.05 -15.18
C GLY A 18 -0.71 -8.10 -14.10
N GLU A 19 0.23 -9.02 -14.34
CA GLU A 19 0.54 -10.10 -13.41
C GLU A 19 1.14 -9.58 -12.09
N ALA A 20 2.07 -8.63 -12.18
CA ALA A 20 2.75 -8.07 -11.02
C ALA A 20 1.77 -7.28 -10.13
N GLY A 21 0.92 -6.47 -10.74
CA GLY A 21 -0.12 -5.69 -10.08
C GLY A 21 -1.19 -6.58 -9.45
N ARG A 22 -1.64 -7.64 -10.12
CA ARG A 22 -2.57 -8.63 -9.51
C ARG A 22 -1.96 -9.35 -8.31
N THR A 23 -0.69 -9.73 -8.41
CA THR A 23 0.03 -10.35 -7.29
C THR A 23 0.17 -9.37 -6.12
N ALA A 24 0.48 -8.11 -6.41
CA ALA A 24 0.52 -7.05 -5.40
C ALA A 24 -0.86 -6.83 -4.77
N TRP A 25 -1.93 -6.80 -5.56
CA TRP A 25 -3.31 -6.62 -5.10
C TRP A 25 -3.70 -7.65 -4.05
N ASP A 26 -3.55 -8.94 -4.37
CA ASP A 26 -3.90 -10.03 -3.46
C ASP A 26 -3.09 -9.95 -2.16
N ARG A 27 -1.77 -9.74 -2.27
CA ARG A 27 -0.88 -9.60 -1.11
C ARG A 27 -1.26 -8.42 -0.23
N LEU A 28 -1.50 -7.24 -0.81
CA LEU A 28 -1.74 -6.01 -0.08
C LEU A 28 -3.12 -6.01 0.59
N TRP A 29 -4.18 -6.41 -0.12
CA TRP A 29 -5.50 -6.52 0.49
C TRP A 29 -5.55 -7.60 1.57
N THR A 30 -4.86 -8.73 1.37
CA THR A 30 -4.74 -9.77 2.40
C THR A 30 -3.97 -9.28 3.63
N ALA A 31 -2.83 -8.61 3.44
CA ALA A 31 -2.03 -8.09 4.54
C ALA A 31 -2.73 -6.93 5.27
N GLY A 32 -3.50 -6.12 4.55
CA GLY A 32 -4.16 -4.92 5.04
C GLY A 32 -5.59 -5.10 5.55
N GLN A 33 -6.14 -6.32 5.57
CA GLN A 33 -7.55 -6.57 5.92
C GLN A 33 -8.01 -5.92 7.24
N ALA A 34 -7.10 -5.78 8.20
CA ALA A 34 -7.43 -5.24 9.51
C ALA A 34 -7.60 -3.71 9.56
N TRP A 35 -7.12 -2.96 8.57
CA TRP A 35 -7.16 -1.49 8.59
C TRP A 35 -7.54 -0.83 7.26
N LEU A 36 -7.39 -1.54 6.13
CA LEU A 36 -7.79 -1.01 4.83
C LEU A 36 -9.29 -1.06 4.67
N SER A 37 -9.80 -0.03 4.02
CA SER A 37 -11.19 0.14 3.65
C SER A 37 -11.36 -0.05 2.14
N PRO A 38 -12.12 -1.06 1.70
CA PRO A 38 -12.43 -1.29 0.29
C PRO A 38 -13.17 -0.13 -0.40
N THR A 39 -13.66 0.86 0.35
CA THR A 39 -14.39 2.01 -0.20
C THR A 39 -13.51 3.25 -0.31
N THR A 40 -12.61 3.49 0.64
CA THR A 40 -11.78 4.70 0.68
C THR A 40 -10.39 4.49 0.11
N ASP A 41 -9.86 3.28 0.22
CA ASP A 41 -8.46 3.00 -0.11
C ASP A 41 -8.32 2.34 -1.49
N LEU A 42 -9.44 2.01 -2.14
CA LEU A 42 -9.47 1.29 -3.41
C LEU A 42 -8.61 1.95 -4.50
N ASP A 43 -8.74 3.27 -4.66
CA ASP A 43 -8.06 4.01 -5.72
C ASP A 43 -6.54 4.08 -5.48
N VAL A 44 -6.11 4.29 -4.23
CA VAL A 44 -4.67 4.37 -3.91
C VAL A 44 -4.02 2.99 -3.99
N LEU A 45 -4.72 1.93 -3.59
CA LEU A 45 -4.27 0.55 -3.76
C LEU A 45 -4.20 0.16 -5.24
N THR A 46 -5.16 0.61 -6.05
CA THR A 46 -5.14 0.40 -7.51
C THR A 46 -3.89 1.03 -8.13
N ARG A 47 -3.62 2.31 -7.84
CA ARG A 47 -2.41 3.00 -8.33
C ARG A 47 -1.10 2.35 -7.87
N LEU A 48 -1.07 1.84 -6.63
CA LEU A 48 0.08 1.08 -6.14
C LEU A 48 0.30 -0.20 -6.95
N CYS A 49 -0.77 -0.92 -7.27
CA CYS A 49 -0.69 -2.14 -8.08
C CYS A 49 -0.30 -1.85 -9.54
N GLU A 50 -0.84 -0.78 -10.13
CA GLU A 50 -0.43 -0.30 -11.46
C GLU A 50 1.06 0.08 -11.51
N ALA A 51 1.57 0.73 -10.46
CA ALA A 51 2.98 1.06 -10.35
C ALA A 51 3.89 -0.19 -10.25
N HIS A 52 3.38 -1.29 -9.66
CA HIS A 52 4.06 -2.58 -9.69
C HIS A 52 4.13 -3.16 -11.10
N ASP A 53 3.04 -3.10 -11.88
CA ASP A 53 3.04 -3.52 -13.28
C ASP A 53 4.02 -2.70 -14.12
N GLU A 54 4.00 -1.37 -13.98
CA GLU A 54 4.89 -0.47 -14.70
C GLU A 54 6.36 -0.76 -14.40
N ARG A 55 6.70 -1.00 -13.13
CA ARG A 55 8.05 -1.36 -12.71
C ARG A 55 8.53 -2.65 -13.35
N GLU A 56 7.71 -3.71 -13.33
CA GLU A 56 8.11 -4.99 -13.92
C GLU A 56 8.22 -4.88 -15.45
N ALA A 57 7.31 -4.18 -16.12
CA ALA A 57 7.43 -3.93 -17.56
C ALA A 57 8.74 -3.22 -17.93
N MET A 58 9.15 -2.21 -17.15
CA MET A 58 10.43 -1.53 -17.37
C MET A 58 11.64 -2.44 -17.06
N ARG A 59 11.56 -3.29 -16.04
CA ARG A 59 12.62 -4.24 -15.70
C ARG A 59 12.80 -5.29 -16.78
N ASP A 60 11.71 -5.81 -17.33
CA ASP A 60 11.73 -6.76 -18.43
C ASP A 60 12.37 -6.14 -19.68
N GLN A 61 12.03 -4.88 -20.00
CA GLN A 61 12.66 -4.17 -21.12
C GLN A 61 14.16 -3.97 -20.90
N VAL A 62 14.58 -3.56 -19.70
CA VAL A 62 16.02 -3.44 -19.35
C VAL A 62 16.73 -4.79 -19.42
N ALA A 63 16.06 -5.89 -19.03
CA ALA A 63 16.62 -7.23 -19.12
C ALA A 63 16.80 -7.69 -20.58
N ALA A 64 15.86 -7.32 -21.46
CA ALA A 64 15.94 -7.60 -22.89
C ALA A 64 17.02 -6.78 -23.61
N ASP A 65 17.11 -5.48 -23.32
CA ASP A 65 18.01 -4.54 -23.99
C ASP A 65 19.43 -4.52 -23.39
N GLY A 66 19.54 -4.89 -22.11
CA GLY A 66 20.74 -4.76 -21.30
C GLY A 66 20.85 -3.41 -20.58
N TYR A 67 21.70 -3.36 -19.55
CA TYR A 67 21.88 -2.16 -18.71
C TYR A 67 22.56 -0.99 -19.43
N MET A 68 23.24 -1.26 -20.55
CA MET A 68 23.98 -0.27 -21.33
C MET A 68 23.51 -0.33 -22.77
N VAL A 69 23.07 0.82 -23.31
CA VAL A 69 22.56 0.95 -24.68
C VAL A 69 23.35 2.01 -25.46
N PRO A 70 23.46 1.89 -26.79
CA PRO A 70 24.10 2.92 -27.60
C PRO A 70 23.31 4.25 -27.53
N GLY A 71 24.03 5.33 -27.32
CA GLY A 71 23.53 6.70 -27.45
C GLY A 71 23.44 7.14 -28.90
N SER A 72 22.89 8.34 -29.13
CA SER A 72 22.68 8.90 -30.48
C SER A 72 23.97 9.09 -31.29
N MET A 73 25.14 9.18 -30.65
CA MET A 73 26.46 9.30 -31.30
C MET A 73 27.30 8.02 -31.14
N GLY A 74 26.68 6.89 -30.77
CA GLY A 74 27.34 5.58 -30.64
C GLY A 74 28.06 5.31 -29.31
N GLN A 75 28.17 6.31 -28.41
CA GLN A 75 28.70 6.09 -27.06
C GLN A 75 27.75 5.21 -26.23
N MET A 76 28.29 4.25 -25.49
CA MET A 76 27.48 3.46 -24.56
C MET A 76 27.05 4.31 -23.37
N ARG A 77 25.77 4.23 -23.01
CA ARG A 77 25.19 4.92 -21.85
C ARG A 77 24.28 3.99 -21.08
N ALA A 78 24.01 4.34 -19.82
CA ALA A 78 23.04 3.62 -19.01
C ALA A 78 21.64 3.64 -19.67
N HIS A 79 20.93 2.53 -19.57
CA HIS A 79 19.58 2.40 -20.11
C HIS A 79 18.64 3.48 -19.51
N PRO A 80 17.91 4.27 -20.33
CA PRO A 80 17.06 5.36 -19.83
C PRO A 80 16.05 4.94 -18.76
N LEU A 81 15.44 3.77 -18.92
CA LEU A 81 14.48 3.22 -17.94
C LEU A 81 15.07 3.00 -16.54
N LEU A 82 16.40 2.98 -16.36
CA LEU A 82 16.98 2.85 -15.01
C LEU A 82 16.66 4.07 -14.12
N SER A 83 16.50 5.27 -14.67
CA SER A 83 16.02 6.42 -13.89
C SER A 83 14.55 6.30 -13.56
N GLU A 84 13.74 5.86 -14.53
CA GLU A 84 12.29 5.69 -14.37
C GLU A 84 11.94 4.59 -13.36
N ILE A 85 12.69 3.47 -13.36
CA ILE A 85 12.57 2.41 -12.35
C ILE A 85 12.78 2.98 -10.94
N ARG A 86 13.82 3.82 -10.74
CA ARG A 86 14.06 4.45 -9.42
C ARG A 86 12.94 5.42 -9.05
N ALA A 87 12.38 6.13 -10.02
CA ALA A 87 11.26 7.05 -9.81
C ALA A 87 9.99 6.30 -9.39
N VAL A 88 9.62 5.22 -10.09
CA VAL A 88 8.45 4.41 -9.74
C VAL A 88 8.65 3.68 -8.42
N GLU A 89 9.86 3.19 -8.10
CA GLU A 89 10.17 2.58 -6.79
C GLU A 89 10.01 3.58 -5.62
N SER A 90 10.41 4.84 -5.84
CA SER A 90 10.15 5.92 -4.88
C SER A 90 8.64 6.17 -4.73
N GLN A 91 7.88 6.13 -5.82
CA GLN A 91 6.43 6.31 -5.81
C GLN A 91 5.70 5.15 -5.10
N ILE A 92 6.11 3.90 -5.37
CA ILE A 92 5.63 2.70 -4.67
C ILE A 92 5.84 2.85 -3.16
N THR A 93 7.04 3.22 -2.73
CA THR A 93 7.35 3.42 -1.30
C THR A 93 6.42 4.45 -0.65
N LYS A 94 6.10 5.54 -1.37
CA LYS A 94 5.15 6.56 -0.88
C LYS A 94 3.74 5.99 -0.74
N TYR A 95 3.25 5.26 -1.73
CA TYR A 95 1.93 4.62 -1.66
C TYR A 95 1.87 3.58 -0.53
N GLU A 96 2.90 2.75 -0.37
CA GLU A 96 2.99 1.80 0.74
C GLU A 96 2.93 2.50 2.11
N SER A 97 3.60 3.64 2.26
CA SER A 97 3.52 4.47 3.47
C SER A 97 2.13 5.03 3.72
N LEU A 98 1.50 5.62 2.69
CA LEU A 98 0.13 6.16 2.78
C LEU A 98 -0.89 5.09 3.17
N CYS A 99 -0.67 3.84 2.74
CA CYS A 99 -1.57 2.72 3.01
C CYS A 99 -1.20 1.95 4.29
N GLY A 100 -0.22 2.41 5.08
CA GLY A 100 0.13 1.80 6.36
C GLY A 100 0.95 0.50 6.26
N PHE A 101 1.57 0.24 5.11
CA PHE A 101 2.33 -0.99 4.89
C PHE A 101 3.78 -0.93 5.39
N THR A 102 4.31 0.25 5.71
CA THR A 102 5.64 0.36 6.32
C THR A 102 5.59 0.00 7.81
N PRO A 103 6.68 -0.52 8.41
CA PRO A 103 6.74 -0.82 9.84
C PRO A 103 6.40 0.40 10.72
N THR A 104 6.91 1.58 10.33
CA THR A 104 6.67 2.84 11.05
C THR A 104 5.19 3.24 11.01
N ASP A 105 4.56 3.16 9.84
CA ASP A 105 3.15 3.55 9.71
C ASP A 105 2.22 2.54 10.39
N ARG A 106 2.56 1.24 10.35
CA ARG A 106 1.84 0.21 11.09
C ARG A 106 1.92 0.42 12.60
N ALA A 107 3.09 0.78 13.12
CA ALA A 107 3.23 1.12 14.55
C ALA A 107 2.39 2.34 14.94
N ARG A 108 2.30 3.36 14.06
CA ARG A 108 1.44 4.54 14.27
C ARG A 108 -0.04 4.17 14.32
N LEU A 109 -0.51 3.29 13.42
CA LEU A 109 -1.89 2.78 13.44
C LEU A 109 -2.19 2.06 14.76
N GLY A 110 -1.29 1.18 15.21
CA GLY A 110 -1.43 0.48 16.50
C GLY A 110 -1.49 1.43 17.70
N TYR A 111 -0.62 2.44 17.73
CA TYR A 111 -0.64 3.47 18.79
C TYR A 111 -1.94 4.28 18.79
N ALA A 112 -2.44 4.64 17.61
CA ALA A 112 -3.71 5.37 17.48
C ALA A 112 -4.88 4.56 18.03
N GLU A 113 -4.90 3.24 17.76
CA GLU A 113 -5.97 2.35 18.23
C GLU A 113 -5.96 2.17 19.75
N VAL A 114 -4.78 1.92 20.35
CA VAL A 114 -4.62 1.84 21.81
C VAL A 114 -5.08 3.13 22.50
N ARG A 115 -4.69 4.29 21.95
CA ARG A 115 -5.07 5.59 22.51
C ARG A 115 -6.58 5.85 22.43
N ARG A 116 -7.26 5.39 21.38
CA ARG A 116 -8.72 5.48 21.25
C ARG A 116 -9.42 4.63 22.30
N ALA A 117 -8.98 3.39 22.49
CA ALA A 117 -9.54 2.48 23.48
C ALA A 117 -9.45 3.08 24.90
N SER A 118 -8.27 3.55 25.31
CA SER A 118 -8.08 4.18 26.63
C SER A 118 -8.99 5.40 26.85
N LYS A 119 -9.15 6.26 25.83
CA LYS A 119 -10.03 7.44 25.95
C LYS A 119 -11.51 7.06 26.07
N LEU A 120 -11.95 5.99 25.41
CA LEU A 120 -13.32 5.49 25.53
C LEU A 120 -13.56 4.95 26.94
N ASP A 121 -12.63 4.17 27.49
CA ASP A 121 -12.69 3.64 28.85
C ASP A 121 -12.79 4.77 29.89
N GLU A 122 -11.98 5.82 29.75
CA GLU A 122 -12.04 7.01 30.60
C GLU A 122 -13.42 7.69 30.57
N LEU A 123 -14.04 7.81 29.39
CA LEU A 123 -15.36 8.43 29.24
C LEU A 123 -16.47 7.58 29.87
N ILE A 124 -16.39 6.25 29.76
CA ILE A 124 -17.34 5.32 30.40
C ILE A 124 -17.21 5.42 31.92
N ALA A 125 -15.99 5.39 32.45
CA ALA A 125 -15.74 5.52 33.90
C ALA A 125 -16.30 6.84 34.47
N ARG A 126 -16.12 7.97 33.77
CA ARG A 126 -16.69 9.26 34.17
C ARG A 126 -18.22 9.29 34.17
N ARG A 127 -18.87 8.55 33.27
CA ARG A 127 -20.35 8.45 33.23
C ARG A 127 -20.89 7.62 34.40
N GLN A 128 -20.24 6.52 34.73
CA GLN A 128 -20.65 5.66 35.86
C GLN A 128 -20.54 6.38 37.21
N GLN A 129 -19.49 7.20 37.39
CA GLN A 129 -19.33 8.04 38.59
C GLN A 129 -20.41 9.11 38.74
N ARG A 130 -21.01 9.59 37.63
CA ARG A 130 -22.06 10.61 37.63
C ARG A 130 -23.47 10.07 37.86
N GLY A 131 -23.72 8.78 37.59
CA GLY A 131 -25.02 8.14 37.79
C GLY A 131 -25.18 7.44 39.14
N SER A 132 -24.14 7.45 39.99
CA SER A 132 -24.11 6.76 41.29
C SER A 132 -24.22 7.72 42.49
N GLY A 133 -24.65 8.97 42.27
CA GLY A 133 -24.93 9.98 43.30
C GLY A 133 -26.20 10.74 42.96
#